data_AF-A0A6V7HLY9-F1
#
_entry.id   AF-A0A6V7HLY9-F1
#
_cell.length_a   1.000
_cell.length_b   1.000
_cell.length_c   1.000
_cell.angle_alpha   90.00
_cell.angle_beta   90.00
_cell.angle_gamma   90.00
#
_symmetry.space_group_name_H-M   'P 1'
#
loop_
_entity.id
_entity.type
_entity.pdbx_description
1 polymer ?
#
loop_
_entity_poly.entity_id
_entity_poly.type
_entity_poly.pdbx_seq_one_letter_code
_entity_poly.pdbx_strand_id
1 'polypeptide(L)' 'KPPPLIMWFVNGKQVEGRIEANDRYYIVSKLEVPQLKREHLNTTYKCRATNTKLVPPLEKTVLLDLY' A
#
# COMPACT_ATOMS: atom_id res chain seq x y z
N LYS A 1 -8.98 0.17 19.80
CA LYS A 1 -8.81 -0.63 18.57
C LYS A 1 -7.32 -0.60 18.23
N PRO A 2 -6.66 -1.74 17.93
CA PRO A 2 -5.24 -1.70 17.56
C PRO A 2 -5.03 -0.89 16.27
N PRO A 3 -3.89 -0.19 16.12
CA PRO A 3 -3.52 0.41 14.84
C PRO A 3 -3.49 -0.66 13.74
N PRO A 4 -3.97 -0.38 12.53
CA PRO A 4 -3.94 -1.36 11.45
C PRO A 4 -2.51 -1.63 11.00
N LEU A 5 -2.22 -2.90 10.69
CA LEU A 5 -1.02 -3.27 9.95
C LEU A 5 -1.24 -2.91 8.47
N ILE A 6 -0.34 -2.10 7.91
CA ILE A 6 -0.34 -1.74 6.48
C ILE A 6 0.68 -2.59 5.73
N MET A 7 0.25 -3.19 4.61
CA MET A 7 1.11 -3.92 3.68
C MET A 7 0.94 -3.38 2.27
N TRP A 8 2.03 -3.30 1.53
CA TRP A 8 2.06 -2.89 0.14
C TRP A 8 2.35 -4.07 -0.78
N PHE A 9 1.71 -4.06 -1.95
CA PHE A 9 1.96 -5.04 -3.00
C PHE A 9 2.17 -4.33 -4.34
N VAL A 10 3.17 -4.77 -5.08
CA VAL A 10 3.47 -4.35 -6.45
C VAL A 10 3.34 -5.59 -7.33
N ASN A 11 2.38 -5.58 -8.26
CA ASN A 11 2.04 -6.75 -9.09
C ASN A 11 1.82 -8.02 -8.25
N GLY A 12 1.16 -7.88 -7.09
CA GLY A 12 0.90 -8.98 -6.16
C GLY A 12 2.07 -9.40 -5.28
N LYS A 13 3.30 -8.90 -5.52
CA LYS A 13 4.46 -9.15 -4.66
C LYS A 13 4.49 -8.15 -3.52
N GLN A 14 4.59 -8.63 -2.28
CA GLN A 14 4.71 -7.76 -1.12
C GLN A 14 6.01 -6.95 -1.19
N VAL A 15 5.92 -5.65 -0.91
CA VAL A 15 7.05 -4.72 -0.84
C VAL A 15 7.00 -3.92 0.45
N GLU A 16 8.11 -3.29 0.78
CA GLU A 16 8.19 -2.38 1.92
C GLU A 16 7.72 -0.99 1.51
N GLY A 17 6.77 -0.45 2.28
CA GLY A 17 6.44 0.97 2.27
C GLY A 17 6.97 1.63 3.54
N ARG A 18 6.88 2.96 3.60
CA ARG A 18 7.28 3.74 4.77
C ARG A 18 6.04 4.17 5.55
N ILE A 19 6.12 4.16 6.89
CA ILE A 19 5.14 4.83 7.73
C ILE A 19 5.58 6.29 7.87
N GLU A 20 4.75 7.21 7.41
CA GLU A 20 4.99 8.66 7.54
C GLU A 20 4.35 9.24 8.79
N ALA A 21 3.16 8.74 9.17
CA ALA A 21 2.48 9.14 10.38
C ALA A 21 1.79 7.94 11.03
N ASN A 22 1.81 7.89 12.36
CA ASN A 22 1.13 6.88 13.15
C ASN A 22 0.59 7.55 14.42
N ASP A 23 -0.67 7.96 14.37
CA ASP A 23 -1.39 8.58 15.48
C ASP A 23 -2.43 7.59 16.04
N ARG A 24 -3.06 7.94 17.16
CA ARG A 24 -4.10 7.18 17.84
C ARG A 24 -5.27 6.79 16.93
N TYR A 25 -5.60 7.63 15.95
CA TYR A 25 -6.79 7.45 15.11
C TYR A 25 -6.51 7.11 13.64
N TYR A 26 -5.27 7.31 13.18
CA TYR A 26 -4.93 7.09 11.78
C TYR A 26 -3.45 6.71 11.61
N ILE A 27 -3.18 6.00 10.52
CA ILE A 27 -1.84 5.69 10.05
C ILE A 27 -1.74 6.13 8.58
N VAL A 28 -0.62 6.74 8.23
CA VAL A 28 -0.28 7.11 6.85
C VAL A 28 0.93 6.31 6.44
N SER A 29 0.75 5.48 5.42
CA SER A 29 1.86 4.78 4.78
C SER A 29 2.02 5.26 3.35
N LYS A 30 3.27 5.40 2.92
CA LYS A 30 3.65 5.83 1.59
C LYS A 30 4.52 4.78 0.93
N LEU A 31 4.20 4.45 -0.32
CA LEU A 31 5.06 3.69 -1.21
C LEU A 31 5.58 4.64 -2.28
N GLU A 32 6.90 4.74 -2.39
CA GLU A 32 7.58 5.61 -3.35
C GLU A 32 8.14 4.77 -4.49
N VAL A 33 7.92 5.23 -5.73
CA VAL A 33 8.45 4.59 -6.94
C VAL A 33 9.54 5.51 -7.49
N PRO A 34 10.81 5.29 -7.11
CA PRO A 34 11.90 6.14 -7.56
C PRO A 34 12.10 5.96 -9.07
N GLN A 35 12.26 7.07 -9.80
CA GLN A 35 12.53 7.09 -11.24
C GLN A 35 11.49 6.28 -12.04
N LEU A 36 10.33 6.88 -12.27
CA LEU A 36 9.28 6.28 -13.09
C LEU A 36 9.79 5.99 -14.51
N LYS A 37 9.76 4.72 -14.92
CA LYS A 37 10.19 4.22 -16.23
C LYS A 37 9.02 3.59 -16.97
N ARG A 38 9.15 3.47 -18.30
CA ARG A 38 8.16 2.79 -19.16
C ARG A 38 7.89 1.35 -18.75
N GLU A 39 8.88 0.65 -18.19
CA GLU A 39 8.72 -0.72 -17.66
C GLU A 39 7.72 -0.83 -16.50
N HIS A 40 7.38 0.29 -15.85
CA HIS A 40 6.37 0.33 -14.81
C HIS A 40 4.93 0.47 -15.35
N LEU A 41 4.73 0.68 -16.66
CA LEU A 41 3.39 0.74 -17.25
C LEU A 41 2.60 -0.54 -16.92
N ASN A 42 1.30 -0.40 -16.63
CA ASN A 42 0.42 -1.48 -16.19
C ASN A 42 0.83 -2.13 -14.85
N THR A 43 1.69 -1.49 -14.06
CA THR A 43 2.00 -1.96 -12.71
C THR A 43 0.82 -1.70 -11.78
N THR A 44 0.43 -2.72 -11.04
CA THR A 44 -0.64 -2.66 -10.05
C THR A 44 -0.05 -2.43 -8.66
N TYR A 45 -0.44 -1.35 -8.00
CA TYR A 45 -0.06 -1.04 -6.62
C TYR A 45 -1.25 -1.24 -5.70
N LYS A 46 -1.09 -2.05 -4.66
CA LYS A 46 -2.15 -2.33 -3.69
C LYS A 46 -1.69 -2.01 -2.28
N CYS A 47 -2.51 -1.27 -1.55
CA CYS A 47 -2.39 -1.06 -0.11
C CYS A 47 -3.44 -1.93 0.59
N ARG A 48 -3.00 -2.70 1.60
CA ARG A 48 -3.84 -3.58 2.42
C ARG A 48 -3.71 -3.16 3.89
N ALA A 49 -4.84 -2.87 4.53
CA ALA A 49 -4.92 -2.51 5.94
C ALA A 49 -5.64 -3.60 6.75
N THR A 50 -4.96 -4.15 7.76
CA THR A 50 -5.48 -5.22 8.61
C THR A 50 -5.58 -4.75 10.06
N ASN A 51 -6.80 -4.61 10.59
CA ASN A 51 -7.02 -4.21 11.99
C ASN A 51 -6.91 -5.40 12.96
N THR A 52 -7.52 -6.53 12.63
CA THR A 52 -7.52 -7.75 13.45
C THR A 52 -7.56 -8.98 12.55
N LYS A 53 -7.34 -10.17 13.11
CA LYS A 53 -7.49 -11.45 12.40
C LYS A 53 -8.96 -11.86 12.19
N LEU A 54 -9.92 -11.11 12.75
CA LEU A 54 -11.35 -11.44 12.78
C LEU A 54 -12.15 -10.77 11.66
N VAL A 55 -11.58 -9.74 11.04
CA VAL A 55 -12.22 -9.01 9.93
C VAL A 55 -11.34 -9.11 8.68
N PRO A 56 -11.94 -9.25 7.48
CA PRO A 56 -11.19 -9.16 6.25
C PRO A 56 -10.42 -7.84 6.16
N PRO A 57 -9.22 -7.85 5.58
CA PRO A 57 -8.45 -6.63 5.41
C PRO A 57 -9.10 -5.70 4.39
N LEU A 58 -8.97 -4.39 4.61
CA LEU A 58 -9.39 -3.39 3.64
C LEU A 58 -8.31 -3.24 2.58
N GLU A 59 -8.69 -3.25 1.31
CA GLU A 59 -7.76 -3.12 0.19
C GLU A 59 -8.14 -1.99 -0.75
N LYS A 60 -7.12 -1.28 -1.26
CA LYS A 60 -7.25 -0.39 -2.41
C LYS A 60 -6.12 -0.67 -3.39
N THR A 61 -6.49 -0.67 -4.66
CA THR A 61 -5.61 -1.01 -5.77
C THR A 61 -5.67 0.10 -6.80
N VAL A 62 -4.51 0.50 -7.32
CA VAL A 62 -4.37 1.45 -8.42
C VAL A 62 -3.55 0.81 -9.53
N LEU A 63 -3.92 1.09 -10.77
CA LEU A 63 -3.16 0.71 -11.97
C LEU A 63 -2.36 1.92 -12.42
N LEU A 64 -1.06 1.74 -12.62
CA LEU A 64 -0.20 2.78 -13.15
C LEU A 64 -0.32 2.83 -14.67
N ASP A 65 -0.77 3.98 -15.16
CA ASP A 65 -0.84 4.34 -16.57
C ASP A 65 0.15 5.49 -16.84
N LEU A 66 0.76 5.50 -18.03
CA LEU A 66 1.75 6.50 -18.44
C LEU A 66 1.33 7.09 -19.79
N TYR A 67 1.11 8.40 -19.82
CA TYR A 67 0.76 9.17 -21.03
C TYR A 67 1.98 9.89 -21.61
#